data_AF-A0A9D4Y6N4-F1
#
_entry.id   AF-A0A9D4Y6N4-F1
#
_cell.length_a   1.000
_cell.length_b   1.000
_cell.length_c   1.000
_cell.angle_alpha   90.00
_cell.angle_beta   90.00
_cell.angle_gamma   90.00
#
_symmetry.space_group_name_H-M   'P 1'
#
loop_
_entity.id
_entity.type
_entity.pdbx_description
1 polymer ?
#
loop_
_entity_poly.entity_id
_entity_poly.type
_entity_poly.pdbx_seq_one_letter_code
_entity_poly.pdbx_strand_id
1 'polypeptide(L)'
;MGNALRFLYGHCCKPTTSDDPQSLGPHGVSSSTVGLSALAHDLFHFENTSQVPEGLSKHVVSSKKAQANWFRKLVDAWKDAKPPPRTPEEAARLVILTLKGHKKADVEGLLTFYGLPLPHTLVEVTAQPPTSLPHGVKFEMHTLPVDAKAVADGDTVTVYVSTADPRESSVLPRNVHEAALHRSEARSRRNYEEADAFHKQIIDAGYRLVCSSS
;
A
#
# COMPACT_ATOMS: atom_id res chain seq x y z
N MET A 1 -4.83 -62.59 -1.76
CA MET A 1 -6.02 -62.04 -2.44
C MET A 1 -6.43 -60.82 -1.65
N GLY A 2 -6.31 -59.63 -2.27
CA GLY A 2 -6.36 -58.34 -1.59
C GLY A 2 -7.78 -57.85 -1.29
N ASN A 3 -7.93 -57.22 -0.12
CA ASN A 3 -9.18 -56.67 0.38
C ASN A 3 -9.49 -55.32 -0.28
N ALA A 4 -10.70 -55.19 -0.83
CA ALA A 4 -11.28 -53.93 -1.29
C ALA A 4 -12.22 -53.40 -0.21
N LEU A 5 -11.91 -52.21 0.35
CA LEU A 5 -12.83 -51.48 1.22
C LEU A 5 -13.59 -50.43 0.40
N ARG A 6 -14.91 -50.59 0.48
CA ARG A 6 -15.98 -49.88 -0.20
C ARG A 6 -16.18 -48.51 0.45
N PHE A 7 -16.10 -47.44 -0.34
CA PHE A 7 -16.49 -46.09 0.06
C PHE A 7 -17.98 -46.06 0.43
N LEU A 8 -18.30 -45.59 1.64
CA LEU A 8 -19.65 -45.21 2.03
C LEU A 8 -19.79 -43.69 1.93
N TYR A 9 -20.56 -43.30 0.94
CA TYR A 9 -21.13 -41.97 0.73
C TYR A 9 -22.26 -41.78 1.76
N GLY A 10 -22.12 -40.78 2.64
CA GLY A 10 -23.03 -40.51 3.76
C GLY A 10 -23.39 -39.03 3.87
N HIS A 11 -24.42 -38.69 3.09
CA HIS A 11 -25.30 -37.52 3.02
C HIS A 11 -25.30 -36.37 4.07
N CYS A 12 -25.57 -35.18 3.51
CA CYS A 12 -26.44 -34.08 3.98
C CYS A 12 -25.92 -33.07 5.02
N CYS A 13 -25.81 -31.81 4.57
CA CYS A 13 -26.62 -30.69 5.09
C CYS A 13 -26.52 -29.48 4.13
N LYS A 14 -27.67 -28.91 3.75
CA LYS A 14 -27.80 -27.67 2.95
C LYS A 14 -27.43 -26.44 3.81
N PRO A 15 -27.09 -25.29 3.21
CA PRO A 15 -27.36 -24.01 3.85
C PRO A 15 -28.37 -23.19 3.06
N THR A 16 -29.40 -22.75 3.80
CA THR A 16 -30.24 -21.60 3.50
C THR A 16 -29.47 -20.34 3.91
N THR A 17 -29.68 -19.27 3.14
CA THR A 17 -29.23 -17.89 3.30
C THR A 17 -29.30 -17.33 4.73
N SER A 18 -28.22 -16.70 5.20
CA SER A 18 -28.19 -15.45 6.00
C SER A 18 -26.73 -15.11 6.35
N ASP A 19 -26.32 -13.91 5.96
CA ASP A 19 -25.43 -12.93 6.59
C ASP A 19 -24.23 -13.38 7.49
N ASP A 20 -23.08 -12.74 7.22
CA ASP A 20 -21.76 -12.68 7.93
C ASP A 20 -21.74 -12.88 9.47
N PRO A 21 -20.58 -13.19 10.14
CA PRO A 21 -19.19 -12.93 9.72
C PRO A 21 -18.15 -14.06 9.97
N GLN A 22 -17.08 -14.03 9.17
CA GLN A 22 -15.70 -14.46 9.49
C GLN A 22 -15.53 -15.71 10.39
N SER A 23 -15.64 -16.90 9.79
CA SER A 23 -15.39 -18.17 10.47
C SER A 23 -13.88 -18.41 10.69
N LEU A 24 -13.45 -18.28 11.95
CA LEU A 24 -12.12 -18.68 12.43
C LEU A 24 -12.04 -20.21 12.51
N GLY A 25 -11.11 -20.81 11.75
CA GLY A 25 -10.88 -22.25 11.77
C GLY A 25 -10.25 -22.76 13.08
N PRO A 26 -10.19 -24.09 13.29
CA PRO A 26 -9.87 -24.76 14.56
C PRO A 26 -8.49 -24.47 15.18
N HIS A 27 -7.65 -23.65 14.53
CA HIS A 27 -6.29 -23.34 14.95
C HIS A 27 -5.96 -21.84 14.98
N GLY A 28 -6.95 -20.94 14.92
CA GLY A 28 -6.71 -19.49 15.01
C GLY A 28 -5.88 -18.90 13.85
N VAL A 29 -5.66 -19.68 12.77
CA VAL A 29 -4.97 -19.22 11.57
C VAL A 29 -6.03 -18.66 10.61
N SER A 30 -5.93 -17.37 10.28
CA SER A 30 -6.78 -16.75 9.26
C SER A 30 -6.57 -17.45 7.92
N SER A 31 -7.64 -17.63 7.14
CA SER A 31 -7.59 -18.21 5.78
C SER A 31 -6.51 -17.57 4.90
N SER A 32 -6.24 -16.27 5.10
CA SER A 32 -5.19 -15.52 4.41
C SER A 32 -3.77 -15.97 4.76
N THR A 33 -3.51 -16.40 6.01
CA THR A 33 -2.20 -16.92 6.43
C THR A 33 -1.97 -18.34 5.93
N VAL A 34 -3.03 -19.15 5.85
CA VAL A 34 -2.98 -20.47 5.20
C VAL A 34 -2.61 -20.32 3.73
N GLY A 35 -3.20 -19.34 3.05
CA GLY A 35 -2.93 -19.00 1.65
C GLY A 35 -1.46 -18.70 1.33
N LEU A 36 -0.81 -17.89 2.18
CA LEU A 36 0.61 -17.56 2.06
C LEU A 36 1.51 -18.81 2.16
N SER A 37 1.22 -19.68 3.14
CA SER A 37 2.00 -20.91 3.34
C SER A 37 1.84 -21.90 2.18
N ALA A 38 0.63 -22.00 1.61
CA ALA A 38 0.36 -22.83 0.45
C ALA A 38 1.09 -22.33 -0.80
N LEU A 39 1.06 -21.01 -1.06
CA LEU A 39 1.82 -20.42 -2.17
C LEU A 39 3.33 -20.69 -2.03
N ALA A 40 3.89 -20.47 -0.83
CA ALA A 40 5.30 -20.73 -0.59
C ALA A 40 5.66 -22.22 -0.82
N HIS A 41 4.85 -23.13 -0.28
CA HIS A 41 5.04 -24.57 -0.46
C HIS A 41 5.00 -24.98 -1.94
N ASP A 42 4.03 -24.48 -2.69
CA ASP A 42 3.86 -24.81 -4.11
C ASP A 42 4.96 -24.21 -4.99
N LEU A 43 5.49 -23.04 -4.63
CA LEU A 43 6.68 -22.48 -5.28
C LEU A 43 7.90 -23.38 -5.06
N PHE A 44 8.16 -23.82 -3.82
CA PHE A 44 9.25 -24.77 -3.53
C PHE A 44 9.05 -26.13 -4.21
N HIS A 45 7.82 -26.62 -4.29
CA HIS A 45 7.51 -27.84 -5.00
C HIS A 45 7.79 -27.70 -6.50
N PHE A 46 7.38 -26.58 -7.10
CA PHE A 46 7.65 -26.28 -8.51
C PHE A 46 9.15 -26.19 -8.82
N GLU A 47 9.99 -25.70 -7.90
CA GLU A 47 11.45 -25.72 -8.12
C GLU A 47 11.99 -27.13 -8.31
N ASN A 48 11.47 -28.07 -7.53
CA ASN A 48 11.95 -29.45 -7.51
C ASN A 48 11.34 -30.30 -8.63
N THR A 49 10.07 -30.07 -8.99
CA THR A 49 9.32 -30.93 -9.93
C THR A 49 8.98 -30.26 -11.25
N SER A 50 9.07 -28.93 -11.34
CA SER A 50 8.56 -28.11 -12.45
C SER A 50 7.08 -28.34 -12.78
N GLN A 51 6.30 -28.84 -11.81
CA GLN A 51 4.87 -29.07 -11.95
C GLN A 51 4.08 -27.98 -11.26
N VAL A 52 3.09 -27.42 -11.99
CA VAL A 52 2.16 -26.43 -11.45
C VAL A 52 1.05 -27.11 -10.63
N PRO A 53 0.50 -26.46 -9.60
CA PRO A 53 -0.49 -27.06 -8.71
C PRO A 53 -1.73 -27.60 -9.43
N GLU A 54 -2.21 -28.76 -8.98
CA GLU A 54 -3.44 -29.35 -9.49
C GLU A 54 -4.65 -28.50 -9.08
N GLY A 55 -5.46 -28.10 -10.06
CA GLY A 55 -6.64 -27.26 -9.83
C GLY A 55 -6.43 -25.79 -10.16
N LEU A 56 -5.19 -25.29 -10.22
CA LEU A 56 -4.91 -23.92 -10.65
C LEU A 56 -5.52 -23.60 -12.02
N SER A 57 -5.47 -24.56 -12.95
CA SER A 57 -6.04 -24.42 -14.30
C SER A 57 -7.57 -24.24 -14.32
N LYS A 58 -8.27 -24.41 -13.21
CA LYS A 58 -9.70 -24.10 -13.08
C LYS A 58 -9.94 -22.63 -12.78
N HIS A 59 -8.94 -21.93 -12.23
CA HIS A 59 -9.03 -20.54 -11.81
C HIS A 59 -8.38 -19.57 -12.80
N VAL A 60 -7.46 -20.05 -13.65
CA VAL A 60 -6.76 -19.23 -14.64
C VAL A 60 -7.13 -19.64 -16.07
N VAL A 61 -7.16 -18.66 -16.97
CA VAL A 61 -7.48 -18.81 -18.40
C VAL A 61 -6.24 -19.24 -19.20
N SER A 62 -5.05 -19.05 -18.64
CA SER A 62 -3.77 -19.49 -19.20
C SER A 62 -3.63 -21.01 -19.28
N SER A 63 -3.00 -21.52 -20.34
CA SER A 63 -2.67 -22.94 -20.50
C SER A 63 -1.64 -23.41 -19.47
N LYS A 64 -1.59 -24.71 -19.15
CA LYS A 64 -0.58 -25.27 -18.21
C LYS A 64 0.86 -24.91 -18.57
N LYS A 65 1.19 -24.82 -19.86
CA LYS A 65 2.52 -24.40 -20.33
C LYS A 65 2.80 -22.93 -20.02
N ALA A 66 1.81 -22.05 -20.22
CA ALA A 66 1.92 -20.66 -19.84
C ALA A 66 2.03 -20.52 -18.31
N GLN A 67 1.27 -21.32 -17.56
CA GLN A 67 1.34 -21.40 -16.09
C GLN A 67 2.75 -21.69 -15.60
N ALA A 68 3.40 -22.72 -16.14
CA ALA A 68 4.78 -23.05 -15.77
C ALA A 68 5.77 -21.91 -16.07
N ASN A 69 5.60 -21.18 -17.18
CA ASN A 69 6.49 -20.08 -17.55
C ASN A 69 6.41 -18.92 -16.56
N TRP A 70 5.21 -18.53 -16.12
CA TRP A 70 5.08 -17.44 -15.15
C TRP A 70 5.27 -17.90 -13.70
N PHE A 71 5.06 -19.18 -13.37
CA PHE A 71 5.50 -19.76 -12.10
C PHE A 71 7.01 -19.68 -11.92
N ARG A 72 7.76 -19.97 -12.99
CA ARG A 72 9.22 -19.80 -12.98
C ARG A 72 9.64 -18.36 -12.65
N LYS A 73 8.99 -17.37 -13.27
CA LYS A 73 9.22 -15.95 -12.96
C LYS A 73 8.86 -15.61 -11.51
N LEU A 74 7.79 -16.21 -10.99
CA LEU A 74 7.35 -15.98 -9.62
C LEU A 74 8.33 -16.55 -8.60
N VAL A 75 8.90 -17.73 -8.88
CA VAL A 75 9.99 -18.31 -8.09
C VAL A 75 11.22 -17.40 -8.08
N ASP A 76 11.64 -16.90 -9.25
CA ASP A 76 12.79 -16.00 -9.36
C ASP A 76 12.55 -14.71 -8.55
N ALA A 77 11.37 -14.10 -8.69
CA ALA A 77 10.97 -12.92 -7.92
C ALA A 77 10.86 -13.18 -6.42
N TRP A 78 10.42 -14.37 -6.01
CA TRP A 78 10.33 -14.78 -4.61
C TRP A 78 11.71 -14.93 -3.96
N LYS A 79 12.71 -15.38 -4.71
CA LYS A 79 14.11 -15.46 -4.26
C LYS A 79 14.80 -14.10 -4.18
N ASP A 80 14.50 -13.22 -5.13
CA ASP A 80 15.03 -11.86 -5.15
C ASP A 80 14.43 -10.98 -4.04
N ALA A 81 13.20 -11.27 -3.59
CA ALA A 81 12.58 -10.60 -2.46
C ALA A 81 13.36 -10.87 -1.15
N LYS A 82 14.17 -9.90 -0.73
CA LYS A 82 14.86 -9.88 0.57
C LYS A 82 14.28 -8.75 1.44
N PRO A 83 13.54 -9.04 2.51
CA PRO A 83 13.18 -10.37 3.04
C PRO A 83 12.06 -11.08 2.24
N PRO A 84 11.93 -12.42 2.36
CA PRO A 84 10.81 -13.17 1.80
C PRO A 84 9.47 -12.63 2.33
N PRO A 85 8.38 -12.66 1.53
CA PRO A 85 7.08 -12.16 1.95
C PRO A 85 6.61 -12.85 3.23
N ARG A 86 6.38 -12.08 4.29
CA ARG A 86 5.90 -12.59 5.59
C ARG A 86 4.41 -12.38 5.80
N THR A 87 3.80 -11.54 4.96
CA THR A 87 2.37 -11.23 5.02
C THR A 87 1.68 -11.60 3.71
N PRO A 88 0.39 -12.01 3.75
CA PRO A 88 -0.37 -12.31 2.53
C PRO A 88 -0.49 -11.09 1.61
N GLU A 89 -0.46 -9.88 2.16
CA GLU A 89 -0.46 -8.63 1.39
C GLU A 89 0.85 -8.44 0.63
N GLU A 90 2.01 -8.70 1.25
CA GLU A 90 3.32 -8.67 0.58
C GLU A 90 3.40 -9.69 -0.55
N ALA A 91 2.94 -10.92 -0.31
CA ALA A 91 2.94 -11.97 -1.33
C ALA A 91 2.02 -11.63 -2.50
N ALA A 92 0.83 -11.10 -2.22
CA ALA A 92 -0.08 -10.65 -3.25
C ALA A 92 0.52 -9.49 -4.08
N ARG A 93 1.19 -8.52 -3.42
CA ARG A 93 1.93 -7.46 -4.13
C ARG A 93 3.03 -8.03 -5.03
N LEU A 94 3.80 -8.99 -4.55
CA LEU A 94 4.85 -9.65 -5.34
C LEU A 94 4.26 -10.34 -6.58
N VAL A 95 3.16 -11.08 -6.41
CA VAL A 95 2.43 -11.73 -7.52
C VAL A 95 1.95 -10.70 -8.55
N ILE A 96 1.33 -9.61 -8.10
CA ILE A 96 0.80 -8.56 -8.98
C ILE A 96 1.94 -7.88 -9.76
N LEU A 97 3.05 -7.56 -9.09
CA LEU A 97 4.22 -6.94 -9.72
C LEU A 97 4.85 -7.86 -10.75
N THR A 98 5.06 -9.13 -10.40
CA THR A 98 5.67 -10.12 -11.28
C THR A 98 4.79 -10.40 -12.51
N LEU A 99 3.48 -10.39 -12.33
CA LEU A 99 2.51 -10.72 -13.37
C LEU A 99 1.88 -9.49 -14.05
N LYS A 100 2.43 -8.27 -13.87
CA LYS A 100 1.89 -7.01 -14.42
C LYS A 100 1.60 -7.03 -15.93
N GLY A 101 2.33 -7.83 -16.70
CA GLY A 101 2.14 -8.00 -18.16
C GLY A 101 1.26 -9.18 -18.59
N HIS A 102 0.67 -9.92 -17.65
CA HIS A 102 -0.20 -11.08 -17.94
C HIS A 102 -1.68 -10.69 -17.89
N LYS A 103 -2.56 -11.60 -18.34
CA LYS A 103 -4.00 -11.36 -18.35
C LYS A 103 -4.51 -11.14 -16.92
N LYS A 104 -5.34 -10.11 -16.71
CA LYS A 104 -5.91 -9.78 -15.38
C LYS A 104 -6.62 -10.97 -14.74
N ALA A 105 -7.38 -11.73 -15.53
CA ALA A 105 -8.08 -12.94 -15.08
C ALA A 105 -7.14 -14.02 -14.54
N ASP A 106 -5.91 -14.14 -15.07
CA ASP A 106 -4.94 -15.11 -14.57
C ASP A 106 -4.35 -14.68 -13.22
N VAL A 107 -4.15 -13.37 -13.04
CA VAL A 107 -3.65 -12.80 -11.78
C VAL A 107 -4.72 -12.90 -10.69
N GLU A 108 -5.97 -12.53 -11.00
CA GLU A 108 -7.09 -12.64 -10.08
C GLU A 108 -7.39 -14.10 -9.74
N GLY A 109 -7.33 -14.99 -10.72
CA GLY A 109 -7.47 -16.44 -10.53
C GLY A 109 -6.43 -17.03 -9.59
N LEU A 110 -5.17 -16.60 -9.73
CA LEU A 110 -4.08 -17.04 -8.85
C LEU A 110 -4.24 -16.54 -7.41
N LEU A 111 -4.58 -15.26 -7.24
CA LEU A 111 -4.81 -14.69 -5.92
C LEU A 111 -6.00 -15.37 -5.23
N THR A 112 -7.07 -15.65 -5.98
CA THR A 112 -8.24 -16.37 -5.49
C THR A 112 -7.90 -17.82 -5.10
N PHE A 113 -7.11 -18.52 -5.92
CA PHE A 113 -6.71 -19.91 -5.67
C PHE A 113 -5.98 -20.06 -4.33
N TYR A 114 -5.13 -19.08 -3.98
CA TYR A 114 -4.41 -19.05 -2.71
C TYR A 114 -5.12 -18.24 -1.62
N GLY A 115 -6.33 -17.72 -1.83
CA GLY A 115 -7.00 -16.88 -0.83
C GLY A 115 -6.23 -15.62 -0.44
N LEU A 116 -5.41 -15.10 -1.36
CA LEU A 116 -4.64 -13.87 -1.18
C LEU A 116 -5.50 -12.63 -1.46
N PRO A 117 -5.19 -11.48 -0.82
CA PRO A 117 -5.95 -10.26 -1.03
C PRO A 117 -5.92 -9.83 -2.49
N LEU A 118 -7.10 -9.56 -3.05
CA LEU A 118 -7.27 -9.15 -4.43
C LEU A 118 -6.71 -7.74 -4.66
N PRO A 119 -6.37 -7.37 -5.92
CA PRO A 119 -5.81 -6.06 -6.23
C PRO A 119 -6.71 -4.90 -5.79
N HIS A 120 -8.03 -5.10 -5.84
CA HIS A 120 -9.02 -4.11 -5.39
C HIS A 120 -9.01 -3.89 -3.88
N THR A 121 -8.67 -4.91 -3.08
CA THR A 121 -8.54 -4.84 -1.62
C THR A 121 -7.17 -4.31 -1.18
N LEU A 122 -6.11 -4.58 -1.96
CA LEU A 122 -4.77 -4.08 -1.64
C LEU A 122 -4.60 -2.57 -1.83
N VAL A 123 -5.38 -1.96 -2.71
CA VAL A 123 -5.44 -0.49 -2.86
C VAL A 123 -5.95 0.17 -1.57
N GLU A 124 -6.69 -0.57 -0.72
CA GLU A 124 -7.19 -0.10 0.57
C GLU A 124 -6.11 -0.17 1.68
N VAL A 125 -5.01 -0.92 1.49
CA VAL A 125 -4.00 -1.20 2.55
C VAL A 125 -2.77 -0.30 2.49
N THR A 126 -2.57 0.51 1.44
CA THR A 126 -1.42 1.45 1.40
C THR A 126 -1.58 2.73 2.21
N ALA A 127 -2.72 2.95 2.84
CA ALA A 127 -2.88 3.90 3.94
C ALA A 127 -4.22 3.61 4.61
N GLN A 128 -4.26 2.88 5.72
CA GLN A 128 -5.37 3.05 6.66
C GLN A 128 -5.10 4.33 7.45
N PRO A 129 -5.91 5.40 7.27
CA PRO A 129 -6.02 6.44 8.28
C PRO A 129 -6.67 5.80 9.53
N PRO A 130 -6.47 6.36 10.73
CA PRO A 130 -7.05 5.81 11.96
C PRO A 130 -8.56 5.60 11.82
N THR A 131 -9.00 4.38 12.15
CA THR A 131 -10.34 3.80 11.91
C THR A 131 -11.44 4.37 12.81
N SER A 132 -11.32 5.61 13.26
CA SER A 132 -12.43 6.30 13.94
C SER A 132 -12.41 7.78 13.58
N LEU A 133 -13.33 8.15 12.69
CA LEU A 133 -13.68 9.54 12.46
C LEU A 133 -14.18 10.16 13.78
N PRO A 134 -13.72 11.37 14.17
CA PRO A 134 -14.20 12.03 15.37
C PRO A 134 -15.72 12.21 15.39
N HIS A 135 -16.30 12.20 16.59
CA HIS A 135 -17.73 12.49 16.77
C HIS A 135 -18.06 13.87 16.17
N GLY A 136 -18.88 13.90 15.12
CA GLY A 136 -19.33 15.14 14.47
C GLY A 136 -19.03 15.26 12.97
N VAL A 137 -18.31 14.29 12.37
CA VAL A 137 -18.13 14.25 10.90
C VAL A 137 -19.47 13.89 10.23
N LYS A 138 -20.00 14.79 9.38
CA LYS A 138 -21.27 14.58 8.66
C LYS A 138 -21.09 14.14 7.22
N PHE A 139 -19.95 14.45 6.62
CA PHE A 139 -19.64 14.13 5.23
C PHE A 139 -18.16 13.77 5.11
N GLU A 140 -17.87 12.71 4.37
CA GLU A 140 -16.54 12.27 3.99
C GLU A 140 -16.42 12.41 2.47
N MET A 141 -15.37 13.09 1.99
CA MET A 141 -15.16 13.33 0.56
C MET A 141 -14.20 12.31 -0.01
N HIS A 142 -14.73 11.29 -0.69
CA HIS A 142 -13.90 10.36 -1.46
C HIS A 142 -13.55 10.98 -2.81
N THR A 143 -12.25 11.16 -3.07
CA THR A 143 -11.77 11.65 -4.37
C THR A 143 -11.46 10.45 -5.27
N LEU A 144 -11.76 10.54 -6.56
CA LEU A 144 -11.43 9.48 -7.51
C LEU A 144 -9.90 9.28 -7.58
N PRO A 145 -9.42 8.04 -7.78
CA PRO A 145 -8.00 7.76 -7.90
C PRO A 145 -7.41 8.56 -9.07
N VAL A 146 -6.45 9.42 -8.75
CA VAL A 146 -5.73 10.25 -9.72
C VAL A 146 -4.58 9.43 -10.29
N ASP A 147 -4.46 9.37 -11.63
CA ASP A 147 -3.32 8.74 -12.29
C ASP A 147 -2.05 9.55 -12.01
N ALA A 148 -1.04 8.91 -11.42
CA ALA A 148 0.25 9.53 -11.14
C ALA A 148 0.93 10.11 -12.39
N LYS A 149 0.57 9.65 -13.60
CA LYS A 149 1.04 10.21 -14.88
C LYS A 149 0.25 11.42 -15.38
N ALA A 150 -0.95 11.64 -14.83
CA ALA A 150 -1.76 12.83 -15.08
C ALA A 150 -1.39 13.99 -14.14
N VAL A 151 -0.57 13.71 -13.11
CA VAL A 151 0.16 14.72 -12.36
C VAL A 151 1.35 15.11 -13.22
N ALA A 152 1.26 16.25 -13.90
CA ALA A 152 2.41 16.82 -14.60
C ALA A 152 3.53 17.05 -13.57
N ASP A 153 4.78 16.80 -13.97
CA ASP A 153 5.97 17.08 -13.16
C ASP A 153 6.23 18.60 -13.18
N GLY A 154 5.31 19.29 -12.52
CA GLY A 154 5.34 20.71 -12.27
C GLY A 154 4.71 20.88 -10.91
N ASP A 155 5.46 21.51 -10.00
CA ASP A 155 4.98 22.26 -8.84
C ASP A 155 5.76 21.90 -7.56
N THR A 156 6.69 22.78 -7.23
CA THR A 156 7.43 22.80 -5.96
C THR A 156 6.45 22.83 -4.79
N VAL A 157 6.58 21.92 -3.81
CA VAL A 157 5.84 22.04 -2.56
C VAL A 157 6.36 23.25 -1.80
N THR A 158 5.55 24.29 -1.66
CA THR A 158 5.83 25.41 -0.76
C THR A 158 5.25 25.07 0.61
N VAL A 159 6.12 24.68 1.54
CA VAL A 159 5.72 24.42 2.94
C VAL A 159 5.84 25.72 3.72
N TYR A 160 4.71 26.16 4.30
CA TYR A 160 4.70 27.28 5.24
C TYR A 160 4.88 26.74 6.65
N VAL A 161 5.97 27.15 7.29
CA VAL A 161 6.29 26.76 8.66
C VAL A 161 6.07 27.97 9.57
N SER A 162 5.28 27.78 10.63
CA SER A 162 5.05 28.84 11.62
C SER A 162 6.27 28.96 12.52
N THR A 163 6.88 30.14 12.55
CA THR A 163 7.99 30.44 13.46
C THR A 163 7.55 30.61 14.92
N ALA A 164 6.23 30.59 15.18
CA ALA A 164 5.67 30.66 16.54
C ALA A 164 5.74 29.30 17.28
N ASP A 165 5.92 28.18 16.57
CA ASP A 165 6.13 26.87 17.20
C ASP A 165 7.60 26.75 17.66
N PRO A 166 7.89 26.51 18.96
CA PRO A 166 9.24 26.34 19.47
C PRO A 166 10.04 25.21 18.80
N ARG A 167 9.36 24.17 18.30
CA ARG A 167 10.00 23.06 17.60
C ARG A 167 10.57 23.52 16.27
N GLU A 168 9.77 24.28 15.53
CA GLU A 168 10.13 24.79 14.21
C GLU A 168 11.12 25.95 14.28
N SER A 169 11.00 26.81 15.30
CA SER A 169 11.93 27.93 15.50
C SER A 169 13.35 27.46 15.83
N SER A 170 13.50 26.32 16.50
CA SER A 170 14.80 25.72 16.83
C SER A 170 15.58 25.22 15.60
N VAL A 171 14.89 24.95 14.50
CA VAL A 171 15.47 24.44 13.25
C VAL A 171 15.93 25.59 12.34
N LEU A 172 15.40 26.80 12.54
CA LEU A 172 15.71 27.95 11.70
C LEU A 172 17.11 28.51 12.00
N PRO A 173 17.88 28.87 10.96
CA PRO A 173 19.13 29.60 11.15
C PRO A 173 18.90 30.89 11.95
N ARG A 174 19.75 31.13 12.95
CA ARG A 174 19.63 32.26 13.89
C ARG A 174 19.51 33.62 13.17
N ASN A 175 20.28 33.82 12.10
CA ASN A 175 20.25 35.03 11.29
C ASN A 175 18.89 35.26 10.60
N VAL A 176 18.21 34.20 10.16
CA VAL A 176 16.88 34.29 9.53
C VAL A 176 15.82 34.64 10.57
N HIS A 177 15.91 34.04 11.76
CA HIS A 177 15.02 34.32 12.87
C HIS A 177 15.15 35.78 13.36
N GLU A 178 16.37 36.26 13.58
CA GLU A 178 16.64 37.64 14.00
C GLU A 178 16.20 38.64 12.93
N ALA A 179 16.49 38.39 11.65
CA ALA A 179 16.02 39.23 10.54
C ALA A 179 14.48 39.28 10.46
N ALA A 180 13.80 38.17 10.74
CA ALA A 180 12.33 38.14 10.78
C ALA A 180 11.77 39.03 11.90
N LEU A 181 12.37 38.98 13.10
CA LEU A 181 12.00 39.84 14.24
C LEU A 181 12.26 41.31 13.93
N HIS A 182 13.46 41.67 13.48
CA HIS A 182 13.80 43.05 13.14
C HIS A 182 12.93 43.61 12.02
N ARG A 183 12.61 42.80 11.00
CA ARG A 183 11.66 43.19 9.96
C ARG A 183 10.27 43.48 10.53
N SER A 184 9.78 42.67 11.47
CA SER A 184 8.47 42.87 12.09
C SER A 184 8.42 44.19 12.89
N GLU A 185 9.49 44.50 13.60
CA GLU A 185 9.65 45.75 14.36
C GLU A 185 9.80 46.98 13.44
N ALA A 186 10.57 46.88 12.36
CA ALA A 186 10.67 47.93 11.36
C ALA A 186 9.30 48.24 10.74
N ARG A 187 8.49 47.22 10.44
CA ARG A 187 7.12 47.41 9.95
C ARG A 187 6.18 48.02 10.99
N SER A 188 6.29 47.65 12.26
CA SER A 188 5.46 48.27 13.31
C SER A 188 5.79 49.75 13.49
N ARG A 189 7.05 50.14 13.21
CA ARG A 189 7.52 51.53 13.18
C ARG A 189 7.29 52.24 11.84
N ARG A 190 6.65 51.58 10.86
CA ARG A 190 6.45 52.05 9.48
C ARG A 190 7.75 52.39 8.73
N ASN A 191 8.88 51.83 9.16
CA ASN A 191 10.16 51.94 8.47
C ASN A 191 10.27 50.84 7.40
N TYR A 192 9.74 51.12 6.21
CA TYR A 192 9.69 50.14 5.13
C TYR A 192 11.05 49.89 4.48
N GLU A 193 11.95 50.88 4.43
CA GLU A 193 13.29 50.72 3.85
C GLU A 193 14.11 49.70 4.63
N GLU A 194 14.11 49.81 5.95
CA GLU A 194 14.78 48.88 6.85
C GLU A 194 14.11 47.49 6.82
N ALA A 195 12.77 47.45 6.77
CA ALA A 195 12.04 46.18 6.63
C ALA A 195 12.37 45.44 5.33
N ASP A 196 12.55 46.16 4.22
CA ASP A 196 12.90 45.57 2.92
C ASP A 196 14.36 45.11 2.87
N ALA A 197 15.27 45.80 3.57
CA ALA A 197 16.65 45.35 3.74
C ALA A 197 16.71 44.00 4.46
N PHE A 198 15.97 43.84 5.58
CA PHE A 198 15.86 42.57 6.28
C PHE A 198 15.13 41.50 5.44
N HIS A 199 14.16 41.88 4.61
CA HIS A 199 13.50 40.94 3.72
C HIS A 199 14.45 40.37 2.66
N LYS A 200 15.30 41.21 2.07
CA LYS A 200 16.35 40.77 1.13
C LYS A 200 17.33 39.81 1.80
N GLN A 201 17.77 40.11 3.02
CA GLN A 201 18.65 39.23 3.78
C GLN A 201 18.04 37.82 3.99
N ILE A 202 16.72 37.74 4.21
CA ILE A 202 16.00 36.45 4.36
C ILE A 202 15.96 35.70 3.01
N ILE A 203 15.70 36.41 1.91
CA ILE A 203 15.67 35.83 0.54
C ILE A 203 17.06 35.32 0.14
N ASP A 204 18.11 36.09 0.41
CA ASP A 204 19.49 35.73 0.11
C ASP A 204 19.94 34.48 0.90
N ALA A 205 19.35 34.26 2.08
CA ALA A 205 19.53 33.04 2.86
C ALA A 205 18.72 31.83 2.34
N GLY A 206 17.95 31.99 1.26
CA GLY A 206 17.11 30.95 0.66
C GLY A 206 15.72 30.79 1.28
N TYR A 207 15.31 31.71 2.16
CA TYR A 207 14.01 31.65 2.86
C TYR A 207 13.03 32.69 2.29
N ARG A 208 11.73 32.45 2.49
CA ARG A 208 10.69 33.45 2.19
C ARG A 208 9.76 33.59 3.38
N LEU A 209 9.43 34.84 3.68
CA LEU A 209 8.57 35.18 4.80
C LEU A 209 7.21 35.63 4.25
N VAL A 210 6.15 34.92 4.64
CA VAL A 210 4.78 35.29 4.32
C VAL A 210 4.20 36.02 5.52
N CYS A 211 3.98 37.31 5.36
CA CYS A 211 3.25 38.08 6.36
C CYS A 211 1.76 37.88 6.09
N SER A 212 1.02 37.32 7.04
CA SER A 212 -0.43 37.49 7.07
C SER A 212 -0.71 38.97 7.33
N SER A 213 -1.35 39.65 6.38
CA SER A 213 -1.97 40.95 6.64
C SER A 213 -3.15 40.73 7.60
N SER A 214 -2.94 40.99 8.87
CA SER A 214 -3.99 41.18 9.87
C SER A 214 -4.49 42.62 9.83
#